data_AF-A0A1L7NM71-F1
#
_entry.id   AF-A0A1L7NM71-F1
#
_cell.length_a   1.000
_cell.length_b   1.000
_cell.length_c   1.000
_cell.angle_alpha   90.00
_cell.angle_beta   90.00
_cell.angle_gamma   90.00
#
_symmetry.space_group_name_H-M   'P 1'
#
loop_
_entity.id
_entity.type
_entity.pdbx_description
1 polymer ?
#
loop_
_entity_poly.entity_id
_entity_poly.type
_entity_poly.pdbx_seq_one_letter_code
_entity_poly.pdbx_strand_id
1 'polypeptide(L)' 'MSLIRSARMNGHDPYAYLKDVLTRLPMQRASEIGQLLPHQWVPA' A
#
# COMPACT_ATOMS: atom_id res chain seq x y z
N MET A 1 1.99 13.84 5.56
CA MET A 1 0.76 13.13 5.13
C MET A 1 0.94 11.65 5.46
N SER A 2 -0.02 10.96 6.11
CA SER A 2 0.14 9.54 6.47
C SER A 2 -0.39 8.60 5.37
N LEU A 3 0.24 7.43 5.21
CA LEU A 3 -0.18 6.39 4.26
C LEU A 3 -1.63 5.93 4.50
N ILE A 4 -2.02 5.81 5.77
CA ILE A 4 -3.39 5.46 6.18
C ILE A 4 -4.41 6.49 5.67
N ARG A 5 -4.10 7.79 5.81
CA ARG A 5 -4.99 8.85 5.33
C ARG A 5 -5.06 8.84 3.80
N SER A 6 -3.94 8.60 3.13
CA SER A 6 -3.88 8.49 1.67
C SER A 6 -4.66 7.27 1.15
N ALA A 7 -4.58 6.10 1.81
CA ALA A 7 -5.40 4.93 1.50
C ALA A 7 -6.90 5.22 1.59
N ARG A 8 -7.35 5.89 2.66
CA ARG A 8 -8.75 6.33 2.79
C ARG A 8 -9.18 7.28 1.67
N MET A 9 -8.32 8.23 1.27
CA MET A 9 -8.62 9.15 0.17
C MET A 9 -8.71 8.44 -1.18
N ASN A 10 -7.99 7.35 -1.38
CA ASN A 10 -8.07 6.51 -2.58
C ASN A 10 -9.19 5.45 -2.50
N GLY A 11 -10.04 5.49 -1.47
CA GLY A 11 -11.17 4.57 -1.30
C GLY A 11 -10.79 3.16 -0.83
N HIS A 12 -9.56 2.98 -0.36
CA HIS A 12 -9.07 1.70 0.13
C HIS A 12 -9.35 1.50 1.61
N ASP A 13 -9.66 0.26 1.98
CA ASP A 13 -9.69 -0.13 3.39
C ASP A 13 -8.27 -0.05 3.98
N PRO A 14 -8.04 0.73 5.06
CA PRO A 14 -6.70 0.92 5.61
C PRO A 14 -6.06 -0.35 6.16
N TYR A 15 -6.87 -1.28 6.67
CA TYR A 15 -6.37 -2.50 7.26
C TYR A 15 -5.93 -3.49 6.18
N ALA A 16 -6.75 -3.63 5.12
CA ALA A 16 -6.41 -4.43 3.94
C ALA A 16 -5.13 -3.91 3.26
N TYR A 17 -5.04 -2.59 3.05
CA TYR A 17 -3.85 -1.95 2.50
C TYR A 17 -2.61 -2.23 3.35
N LEU A 18 -2.67 -1.98 4.66
CA LEU A 18 -1.52 -2.17 5.54
C LEU A 18 -1.08 -3.64 5.60
N LYS A 19 -2.04 -4.57 5.68
CA LYS A 19 -1.77 -6.01 5.70
C LYS A 19 -1.04 -6.45 4.43
N ASP A 20 -1.53 -6.02 3.27
CA ASP A 20 -0.94 -6.38 1.99
C ASP A 20 0.46 -5.75 1.81
N VAL A 21 0.61 -4.47 2.17
CA VAL A 21 1.91 -3.79 2.14
C VAL A 21 2.92 -4.50 3.03
N LEU A 22 2.58 -4.83 4.28
CA LEU A 22 3.48 -5.53 5.19
C LEU A 22 3.83 -6.95 4.71
N THR A 23 2.93 -7.61 3.99
CA THR A 23 3.17 -8.94 3.41
C THR A 23 4.09 -8.87 2.18
N ARG A 24 3.97 -7.82 1.35
CA ARG A 24 4.76 -7.65 0.12
C ARG A 24 6.11 -6.98 0.35
N LEU A 25 6.25 -6.16 1.38
CA LEU A 25 7.46 -5.39 1.68
C LEU A 25 8.73 -6.27 1.77
N PRO A 26 8.74 -7.44 2.42
CA PRO A 26 9.94 -8.29 2.46
C PRO A 26 10.25 -9.00 1.13
N MET A 27 9.28 -9.11 0.21
CA MET A 27 9.45 -9.78 -1.09
C MET A 27 9.72 -8.81 -2.24
N GLN A 28 9.37 -7.53 -2.09
CA GLN A 28 9.56 -6.52 -3.12
C GLN A 28 10.97 -5.92 -3.12
N ARG A 29 11.45 -5.58 -4.31
CA ARG A 29 12.66 -4.77 -4.46
C ARG A 29 12.38 -3.33 -4.01
N ALA A 30 13.36 -2.68 -3.39
CA ALA A 30 13.24 -1.29 -2.95
C ALA A 30 12.87 -0.33 -4.11
N SER A 31 13.34 -0.62 -5.33
CA SER A 31 13.01 0.14 -6.54
C SER A 31 11.53 0.07 -6.94
N GLU A 32 10.79 -0.93 -6.47
CA GLU A 32 9.39 -1.19 -6.84
C GLU A 32 8.39 -0.72 -5.77
N ILE A 33 8.88 -0.19 -4.65
CA ILE A 33 8.07 0.25 -3.50
C ILE A 33 6.97 1.27 -3.86
N GLY A 34 7.16 2.01 -4.97
CA GLY A 34 6.14 2.92 -5.52
C GLY A 34 4.80 2.22 -5.83
N GLN A 35 4.84 0.94 -6.24
CA GLN A 35 3.64 0.14 -6.51
C GLN A 35 2.81 -0.14 -5.24
N LEU A 36 3.42 -0.02 -4.06
CA LEU A 36 2.74 -0.15 -2.78
C LEU A 36 2.14 1.17 -2.30
N LEU A 37 2.29 2.28 -3.04
CA LEU A 37 1.68 3.55 -2.68
C LEU A 37 0.17 3.50 -2.88
N PRO A 38 -0.62 4.18 -2.04
CA PRO A 38 -2.08 4.05 -2.05
C PRO A 38 -2.80 4.43 -3.35
N HIS A 39 -2.15 5.14 -4.26
CA HIS A 39 -2.72 5.50 -5.57
C HIS A 39 -2.32 4.54 -6.70
N GLN A 40 -1.35 3.64 -6.45
CA GLN A 40 -0.92 2.57 -7.37
C GLN A 40 -1.20 1.18 -6.81
N TRP A 41 -1.76 1.12 -5.60
CA TRP A 41 -1.98 -0.14 -4.89
C TRP A 41 -3.07 -0.96 -5.58
N VAL A 42 -2.69 -2.18 -5.96
CA VAL A 42 -3.62 -3.19 -6.49
C VAL A 42 -3.73 -4.30 -5.46
N PRO A 43 -4.93 -4.52 -4.86
CA PRO A 43 -5.15 -5.63 -3.94
C PRO A 43 -4.83 -6.96 -4.63
N ALA A 44 -4.21 -7.87 -3.90
CA ALA A 44 -3.97 -9.25 -4.36
C ALA A 44 -5.28 -10.05 -4.36
#